data_AF-A0A151JV14-F1
#
_entry.id   AF-A0A151JV14-F1
#
_cell.length_a   1.000
_cell.length_b   1.000
_cell.length_c   1.000
_cell.angle_alpha   90.00
_cell.angle_beta   90.00
_cell.angle_gamma   90.00
#
_symmetry.space_group_name_H-M   'P 1'
#
loop_
_entity.id
_entity.type
_entity.pdbx_description
1 polymer ?
#
loop_
_entity_poly.entity_id
_entity_poly.type
_entity_poly.pdbx_seq_one_letter_code
_entity_poly.pdbx_strand_id
1 'polypeptide(L)'
;MTKTLQTALAPLLIIGSFCSLGLFEYFLRQPYLSCLYTLTIWSYFTYFFYYPFYIVYWLNKVYDLRDIITTIIAIISILLSHYHLNNELKMCLHELSVIDDTLEALDVPKEYQRLRNFIIRIIIGWIVCTFYYIAYLLFLVSCDYEINFNDIFYSLLMQYPKYVNILSILIWGTILRLVY
;
A
#
# COMPACT_ATOMS: atom_id res chain seq x y z
N MET A 1 -16.30 -22.53 -11.86
CA MET A 1 -15.08 -21.71 -12.09
C MET A 1 -14.36 -21.62 -10.76
N THR A 2 -13.31 -22.43 -10.58
CA THR A 2 -12.56 -22.55 -9.33
C THR A 2 -11.86 -21.22 -9.03
N LYS A 3 -12.39 -20.48 -8.07
CA LYS A 3 -11.77 -19.23 -7.60
C LYS A 3 -10.58 -19.62 -6.74
N THR A 4 -9.38 -19.56 -7.31
CA THR A 4 -8.14 -19.79 -6.59
C THR A 4 -7.91 -18.69 -5.56
N LEU A 5 -7.21 -19.01 -4.48
CA LEU A 5 -6.83 -18.06 -3.44
C LEU A 5 -6.11 -16.81 -3.99
N GLN A 6 -5.26 -17.02 -5.00
CA GLN A 6 -4.66 -15.97 -5.83
C GLN A 6 -5.67 -14.93 -6.32
N THR A 7 -6.82 -15.39 -6.81
CA THR A 7 -7.89 -14.53 -7.33
C THR A 7 -8.61 -13.75 -6.22
N ALA A 8 -8.63 -14.27 -5.00
CA ALA A 8 -9.19 -13.59 -3.84
C ALA A 8 -8.28 -12.45 -3.34
N LEU A 9 -6.97 -12.64 -3.40
CA LEU A 9 -5.96 -11.66 -2.96
C LEU A 9 -5.59 -10.63 -4.04
N ALA A 10 -5.85 -10.93 -5.31
CA ALA A 10 -5.53 -10.06 -6.45
C ALA A 10 -5.90 -8.57 -6.26
N PRO A 11 -7.10 -8.20 -5.76
CA PRO A 11 -7.46 -6.79 -5.59
C PRO A 11 -6.50 -6.02 -4.67
N LEU A 12 -6.05 -6.68 -3.59
CA LEU A 12 -5.14 -6.09 -2.60
C LEU A 12 -3.73 -5.96 -3.17
N LEU A 13 -3.25 -7.01 -3.85
CA LEU A 13 -1.93 -7.03 -4.47
C LEU A 13 -1.81 -6.00 -5.61
N ILE A 14 -2.86 -5.84 -6.41
CA ILE A 14 -2.93 -4.83 -7.48
C ILE A 14 -2.80 -3.42 -6.89
N ILE A 15 -3.57 -3.11 -5.85
CA ILE A 15 -3.51 -1.80 -5.18
C ILE A 15 -2.17 -1.57 -4.50
N GLY A 16 -1.63 -2.58 -3.81
CA GLY A 16 -0.30 -2.49 -3.20
C GLY A 16 0.78 -2.18 -4.23
N SER A 17 0.69 -2.78 -5.42
CA SER A 17 1.64 -2.47 -6.49
C SER A 17 1.46 -1.10 -7.11
N PHE A 18 0.24 -0.59 -7.28
CA PHE A 18 0.02 0.79 -7.71
C PHE A 18 0.64 1.78 -6.73
N CYS A 19 0.61 1.47 -5.44
CA CYS A 19 1.29 2.22 -4.39
C CYS A 19 2.77 1.89 -4.24
N SER A 20 3.39 1.29 -5.26
CA SER A 20 4.84 1.00 -5.33
C SER A 20 5.38 0.11 -4.20
N LEU A 21 4.54 -0.73 -3.57
CA LEU A 21 4.98 -1.70 -2.56
C LEU A 21 5.66 -2.95 -3.16
N GLY A 22 5.90 -3.00 -4.47
CA GLY A 22 6.71 -4.05 -5.11
C GLY A 22 6.03 -5.40 -5.32
N LEU A 23 4.74 -5.51 -5.05
CA LEU A 23 3.99 -6.78 -5.08
C LEU A 23 3.69 -7.34 -6.49
N PHE A 24 4.21 -6.71 -7.54
CA PHE A 24 3.95 -7.09 -8.94
C PHE A 24 4.65 -8.37 -9.38
N GLU A 25 5.57 -8.91 -8.57
CA GLU A 25 6.33 -10.12 -8.88
C GLU A 25 5.44 -11.35 -9.11
N TYR A 26 4.18 -11.30 -8.69
CA TYR A 26 3.20 -12.34 -8.98
C TYR A 26 2.59 -12.29 -10.38
N PHE A 27 2.63 -11.12 -11.06
CA PHE A 27 2.10 -10.94 -12.42
C PHE A 27 3.18 -10.82 -13.50
N LEU A 28 4.41 -10.38 -13.17
CA LEU A 28 5.51 -10.26 -14.13
C LEU A 28 6.85 -10.76 -13.56
N ARG A 29 7.56 -11.52 -14.40
CA ARG A 29 8.72 -12.39 -14.13
C ARG A 29 10.02 -11.69 -13.69
N GLN A 30 10.03 -10.40 -13.31
CA GLN A 30 11.28 -9.65 -13.09
C GLN A 30 11.29 -8.70 -11.87
N PRO A 31 11.85 -9.12 -10.71
CA PRO A 31 12.01 -8.30 -9.49
C PRO A 31 12.70 -6.95 -9.71
N TYR A 32 13.78 -6.96 -10.50
CA TYR A 32 14.71 -5.82 -10.58
C TYR A 32 14.07 -4.57 -11.20
N LEU A 33 13.20 -4.73 -12.19
CA LEU A 33 12.54 -3.61 -12.85
C LEU A 33 11.51 -2.93 -11.94
N SER A 34 10.76 -3.71 -11.14
CA SER A 34 9.79 -3.17 -10.18
C SER A 34 10.48 -2.41 -9.05
N CYS A 35 11.61 -2.92 -8.56
CA CYS A 35 12.40 -2.27 -7.52
C CYS A 35 13.03 -0.97 -8.01
N LEU A 36 13.69 -0.98 -9.18
CA LEU A 36 14.27 0.22 -9.78
C LEU A 36 13.21 1.28 -10.09
N TYR A 37 12.05 0.87 -10.61
CA TYR A 37 10.92 1.76 -10.86
C TYR A 37 10.45 2.44 -9.57
N THR A 38 10.24 1.65 -8.52
CA THR A 38 9.86 2.15 -7.20
C THR A 38 10.91 3.13 -6.66
N LEU A 39 12.19 2.76 -6.68
CA LEU A 39 13.29 3.61 -6.20
C LEU A 39 13.38 4.92 -6.98
N THR A 40 13.16 4.88 -8.30
CA THR A 40 13.17 6.06 -9.17
C THR A 40 12.00 7.00 -8.88
N ILE A 41 10.81 6.45 -8.63
CA ILE A 41 9.63 7.25 -8.26
C ILE A 41 9.83 7.90 -6.90
N TRP A 42 10.31 7.15 -5.92
CA TRP A 42 10.52 7.67 -4.56
C TRP A 42 11.67 8.67 -4.50
N SER A 43 12.74 8.48 -5.27
CA SER A 43 13.83 9.46 -5.36
C SER A 43 13.36 10.75 -6.02
N TYR A 44 12.56 10.65 -7.10
CA TYR A 44 11.91 11.80 -7.74
C TYR A 44 11.02 12.56 -6.75
N PHE A 45 10.14 11.85 -6.02
CA PHE A 45 9.28 12.49 -5.03
C PHE A 45 10.06 13.15 -3.89
N THR A 46 11.10 12.48 -3.39
CA THR A 46 11.97 13.00 -2.34
C THR A 46 12.64 14.30 -2.76
N TYR A 47 13.19 14.32 -3.97
CA TYR A 47 13.95 15.46 -4.45
C TYR A 47 13.07 16.65 -4.87
N PHE A 48 11.98 16.42 -5.60
CA PHE A 48 11.18 17.51 -6.17
C PHE A 48 10.10 18.05 -5.22
N PHE A 49 9.61 17.25 -4.27
CA PHE A 49 8.45 17.63 -3.46
C PHE A 49 8.78 17.69 -1.97
N TYR A 50 9.35 16.62 -1.41
CA TYR A 50 9.63 16.59 0.02
C TYR A 50 10.75 17.55 0.40
N TYR A 51 11.88 17.51 -0.32
CA TYR A 51 13.04 18.34 0.02
C TYR A 51 12.76 19.86 -0.03
N PRO A 52 12.12 20.43 -1.07
CA PRO A 52 11.80 21.85 -1.09
C PRO A 52 10.78 22.24 -0.01
N PHE A 53 9.81 21.36 0.27
CA PHE A 53 8.83 21.59 1.32
C PHE A 53 9.49 21.66 2.70
N TYR A 54 10.38 20.73 3.02
CA TYR A 54 11.13 20.75 4.28
C TYR A 54 11.99 22.01 4.43
N ILE A 55 12.57 22.53 3.33
CA ILE A 55 13.34 23.78 3.37
C ILE A 55 12.43 24.98 3.69
N VAL A 56 11.27 25.06 3.06
CA VAL A 56 10.35 26.20 3.20
C VAL A 56 9.67 26.21 4.57
N TYR A 57 9.29 25.05 5.09
CA TYR A 57 8.50 24.91 6.33
C TYR A 57 9.32 24.64 7.59
N TRP A 58 10.66 24.62 7.48
CA TRP A 58 11.61 24.33 8.55
C TRP A 58 11.45 25.18 9.84
N LEU A 59 10.76 26.32 9.76
CA LEU A 59 10.43 27.17 10.91
C LEU A 59 9.38 26.55 11.86
N ASN A 60 8.51 25.65 11.38
CA ASN A 60 7.50 24.94 12.18
C ASN A 60 8.00 23.54 12.63
N LYS A 61 8.94 23.53 13.58
CA LYS A 61 9.73 22.36 14.01
C LYS A 61 9.01 21.05 14.38
N VAL A 62 7.74 21.07 14.79
CA VAL A 62 7.08 19.87 15.36
C VAL A 62 6.36 19.02 14.31
N TYR A 63 5.72 19.64 13.32
CA TYR A 63 5.01 18.91 12.26
C TYR A 63 6.00 18.20 11.32
N ASP A 64 7.15 18.83 11.07
CA ASP A 64 8.22 18.32 10.21
C ASP A 64 8.79 16.96 10.69
N LEU A 65 9.05 16.80 12.00
CA LEU A 65 9.64 15.57 12.51
C LEU A 65 8.71 14.36 12.36
N ARG A 66 7.41 14.55 12.56
CA ARG A 66 6.42 13.48 12.37
C ARG A 66 6.37 13.03 10.91
N ASP A 67 6.36 13.98 9.98
CA ASP A 67 6.28 13.67 8.56
C ASP A 67 7.59 13.01 8.06
N ILE A 68 8.76 13.44 8.54
CA ILE A 68 10.07 12.80 8.27
C ILE A 68 10.10 11.36 8.81
N ILE A 69 9.62 11.14 10.03
CA ILE A 69 9.55 9.79 10.59
C ILE A 69 8.62 8.91 9.74
N THR A 70 7.46 9.43 9.29
CA THR A 70 6.55 8.65 8.44
C THR A 70 7.11 8.36 7.05
N THR A 71 7.90 9.26 6.45
CA THR A 71 8.57 8.98 5.16
C THR A 71 9.67 7.93 5.32
N ILE A 72 10.46 7.98 6.39
CA ILE A 72 11.46 6.95 6.70
C ILE A 72 10.79 5.59 6.90
N ILE A 73 9.71 5.53 7.68
CA ILE A 73 8.94 4.29 7.87
C ILE A 73 8.38 3.78 6.54
N ALA A 74 7.93 4.67 5.64
CA ALA A 74 7.46 4.27 4.31
C ALA A 74 8.58 3.66 3.47
N ILE A 75 9.76 4.29 3.44
CA ILE A 75 10.93 3.76 2.72
C ILE A 75 11.33 2.39 3.27
N ILE A 76 11.39 2.24 4.60
CA ILE A 76 11.67 0.95 5.25
C ILE A 76 10.61 -0.08 4.90
N SER A 77 9.32 0.30 4.92
CA SER A 77 8.20 -0.59 4.59
C SER A 77 8.28 -1.09 3.16
N ILE A 78 8.65 -0.22 2.22
CA ILE A 78 8.84 -0.57 0.81
C ILE A 78 10.05 -1.50 0.63
N LEU A 79 11.17 -1.20 1.28
CA LEU A 79 12.35 -2.08 1.21
C LEU A 79 12.00 -3.46 1.80
N LEU A 80 11.36 -3.48 2.97
CA LEU A 80 10.93 -4.72 3.62
C LEU A 80 9.93 -5.50 2.76
N SER A 81 8.99 -4.82 2.10
CA SER A 81 8.02 -5.47 1.21
C SER A 81 8.69 -6.09 -0.02
N HIS A 82 9.69 -5.42 -0.59
CA HIS A 82 10.42 -5.97 -1.74
C HIS A 82 11.31 -7.15 -1.35
N TYR A 83 12.03 -7.08 -0.23
CA TYR A 83 13.00 -8.13 0.14
C TYR A 83 12.37 -9.34 0.83
N HIS A 84 11.43 -9.11 1.75
CA HIS A 84 10.94 -10.15 2.66
C HIS A 84 9.57 -10.67 2.24
N LEU A 85 8.65 -9.74 2.02
CA LEU A 85 7.24 -10.06 1.80
C LEU A 85 7.05 -10.85 0.50
N ASN A 86 7.77 -10.54 -0.58
CA ASN A 86 7.59 -11.30 -1.82
C ASN A 86 7.99 -12.78 -1.68
N ASN A 87 9.08 -13.07 -0.97
CA ASN A 87 9.53 -14.46 -0.77
C ASN A 87 8.61 -15.22 0.18
N GLU A 88 8.22 -14.61 1.32
CA GLU A 88 7.32 -15.25 2.27
C GLU A 88 5.90 -15.43 1.73
N LEU A 89 5.37 -14.41 1.05
CA LEU A 89 4.06 -14.47 0.43
C LEU A 89 4.02 -15.56 -0.65
N LYS A 90 5.09 -15.72 -1.42
CA LYS A 90 5.21 -16.82 -2.40
C LYS A 90 5.19 -18.19 -1.73
N MET A 91 5.90 -18.35 -0.61
CA MET A 91 5.92 -19.60 0.15
C MET A 91 4.55 -19.89 0.78
N CYS A 92 3.94 -18.90 1.40
CA CYS A 92 2.61 -18.99 2.01
C CYS A 92 1.52 -19.31 0.97
N LEU A 93 1.55 -18.67 -0.20
CA LEU A 93 0.64 -18.98 -1.31
C LEU A 93 0.83 -20.42 -1.82
N HIS A 94 2.08 -20.88 -1.90
CA HIS A 94 2.38 -22.26 -2.31
C HIS A 94 1.86 -23.26 -1.28
N GLU A 95 2.14 -23.07 0.01
CA GLU A 95 1.60 -23.92 1.08
C GLU A 95 0.06 -23.94 1.09
N LEU A 96 -0.58 -22.77 0.96
CA LEU A 96 -2.04 -22.72 0.88
C LEU A 96 -2.60 -23.41 -0.38
N SER A 97 -1.89 -23.39 -1.51
CA SER A 97 -2.32 -24.12 -2.70
C SER A 97 -2.29 -25.63 -2.49
N VAL A 98 -1.27 -26.16 -1.81
CA VAL A 98 -1.20 -27.58 -1.45
C VAL A 98 -2.32 -27.96 -0.48
N ILE A 99 -2.58 -27.12 0.53
CA ILE A 99 -3.70 -27.33 1.46
C ILE A 99 -5.04 -27.28 0.71
N ASP A 100 -5.22 -26.35 -0.23
CA ASP A 100 -6.44 -26.26 -1.05
C ASP A 100 -6.68 -27.54 -1.86
N ASP A 101 -5.64 -28.08 -2.50
CA ASP A 101 -5.72 -29.34 -3.24
C ASP A 101 -6.13 -30.52 -2.33
N THR A 102 -5.63 -30.54 -1.08
CA THR A 102 -6.05 -31.57 -0.10
C THR A 102 -7.47 -31.36 0.42
N LEU A 103 -7.93 -30.13 0.62
CA LEU A 103 -9.29 -29.82 1.07
C LEU A 103 -10.33 -30.13 -0.02
N GLU A 104 -9.98 -29.90 -1.28
CA GLU A 104 -10.78 -30.30 -2.43
C GLU A 104 -10.90 -31.83 -2.54
N ALA A 105 -9.82 -32.58 -2.26
CA ALA A 105 -9.88 -34.04 -2.16
C ALA A 105 -10.71 -34.56 -0.97
N LEU A 106 -10.97 -33.71 0.03
CA LEU A 106 -11.81 -34.01 1.21
C LEU A 106 -13.25 -33.47 1.08
N ASP A 107 -13.66 -32.98 -0.10
CA ASP A 107 -15.00 -32.42 -0.37
C ASP A 107 -15.38 -31.22 0.55
N VAL A 108 -14.39 -30.50 1.09
CA VAL A 108 -14.63 -29.35 1.97
C VAL A 108 -14.92 -28.09 1.12
N PRO A 109 -16.01 -27.35 1.38
CA PRO A 109 -16.38 -26.19 0.58
C PRO A 109 -15.41 -25.00 0.76
N LYS A 110 -14.96 -24.42 -0.36
CA LYS A 110 -13.99 -23.33 -0.41
C LYS A 110 -14.58 -21.98 0.05
N GLU A 111 -14.06 -21.41 1.15
CA GLU A 111 -14.48 -20.09 1.68
C GLU A 111 -13.84 -18.85 0.99
N TYR A 112 -13.14 -19.01 -0.14
CA TYR A 112 -12.41 -17.91 -0.80
C TYR A 112 -13.27 -16.71 -1.20
N GLN A 113 -14.56 -16.92 -1.43
CA GLN A 113 -15.49 -15.82 -1.71
C GLN A 113 -15.65 -14.89 -0.52
N ARG A 114 -15.65 -15.43 0.70
CA ARG A 114 -15.77 -14.66 1.94
C ARG A 114 -14.51 -13.83 2.19
N LEU A 115 -13.34 -14.42 1.95
CA LEU A 115 -12.05 -13.74 2.02
C LEU A 115 -11.98 -12.59 1.01
N ARG A 116 -12.34 -12.84 -0.26
CA ARG A 116 -12.35 -11.81 -1.30
C ARG A 116 -13.28 -10.64 -0.95
N ASN A 117 -14.47 -10.93 -0.45
CA ASN A 117 -15.43 -9.90 -0.03
C ASN A 117 -14.89 -9.09 1.16
N PHE A 118 -14.19 -9.73 2.09
CA PHE A 118 -13.54 -9.06 3.21
C PHE A 118 -12.41 -8.13 2.75
N ILE A 119 -11.55 -8.58 1.83
CA ILE A 119 -10.48 -7.77 1.23
C ILE A 119 -11.05 -6.56 0.50
N ILE A 120 -12.09 -6.76 -0.32
CA ILE A 120 -12.76 -5.65 -1.03
C ILE A 120 -13.32 -4.63 -0.03
N ARG A 121 -13.90 -5.08 1.09
CA ARG A 121 -14.40 -4.17 2.13
C ARG A 121 -13.29 -3.35 2.78
N ILE A 122 -12.13 -3.95 3.04
CA ILE A 122 -10.94 -3.24 3.54
C ILE A 122 -10.50 -2.17 2.54
N ILE A 123 -10.40 -2.53 1.26
CA ILE A 123 -9.97 -1.60 0.19
C ILE A 123 -10.93 -0.42 0.10
N ILE A 124 -12.25 -0.66 0.09
CA ILE A 124 -13.25 0.40 0.06
C ILE A 124 -13.11 1.31 1.28
N GLY A 125 -12.97 0.74 2.48
CA GLY A 125 -12.75 1.51 3.70
C GLY A 125 -11.51 2.39 3.62
N TRP A 126 -10.40 1.83 3.14
CA TRP A 126 -9.15 2.57 2.96
C TRP A 126 -9.30 3.73 1.96
N ILE A 127 -9.98 3.52 0.84
CA ILE A 127 -10.27 4.55 -0.16
C ILE A 127 -11.09 5.68 0.46
N VAL A 128 -12.18 5.34 1.15
CA VAL A 128 -13.07 6.32 1.79
C VAL A 128 -12.32 7.14 2.86
N CYS A 129 -11.54 6.49 3.72
CA CYS A 129 -10.73 7.17 4.73
C CYS A 129 -9.71 8.13 4.10
N THR A 130 -9.09 7.71 2.99
CA THR A 130 -8.13 8.53 2.25
C THR A 130 -8.79 9.79 1.70
N PHE A 131 -9.92 9.63 1.00
CA PHE A 131 -10.66 10.78 0.46
C PHE A 131 -11.20 11.70 1.56
N TYR A 132 -11.71 11.15 2.65
CA TYR A 132 -12.18 11.93 3.79
C TYR A 132 -11.07 12.80 4.37
N TYR A 133 -9.88 12.22 4.57
CA TYR A 133 -8.74 12.96 5.12
C TYR A 133 -8.25 14.06 4.17
N ILE A 134 -8.21 13.80 2.85
CA ILE A 134 -7.87 14.82 1.85
C ILE A 134 -8.89 15.96 1.88
N ALA A 135 -10.19 15.64 1.88
CA ALA A 135 -11.25 16.63 1.93
C ALA A 135 -11.16 17.49 3.20
N TYR A 136 -10.84 16.88 4.34
CA TYR A 136 -10.60 17.61 5.60
C TYR A 136 -9.42 18.57 5.52
N LEU A 137 -8.28 18.13 4.97
CA LEU A 137 -7.10 18.99 4.79
C LEU A 137 -7.39 20.15 3.84
N LEU A 138 -8.06 19.88 2.72
CA LEU A 138 -8.47 20.90 1.78
C LEU A 138 -9.42 21.90 2.43
N PHE A 139 -10.40 21.43 3.20
CA PHE A 139 -11.32 22.30 3.91
C PHE A 139 -10.58 23.27 4.86
N LEU A 140 -9.61 22.77 5.63
CA LEU A 140 -8.80 23.63 6.51
C LEU A 140 -8.03 24.67 5.71
N VAL A 141 -7.44 24.28 4.58
CA VAL A 141 -6.70 25.18 3.70
C VAL A 141 -7.61 26.25 3.06
N SER A 142 -8.82 25.88 2.62
CA SER A 142 -9.79 26.85 2.05
C SER A 142 -10.24 27.92 3.04
N CYS A 143 -10.13 27.68 4.35
CA CYS A 143 -10.47 28.68 5.35
C CYS A 143 -9.49 29.87 5.34
N ASP A 144 -8.24 29.65 4.92
CA ASP A 144 -7.17 30.65 4.99
C ASP A 144 -6.87 31.31 3.63
N TYR A 145 -7.09 30.62 2.50
CA TYR A 145 -6.87 31.17 1.15
C TYR A 145 -7.62 30.41 0.05
N GLU A 146 -7.71 31.01 -1.15
CA GLU A 146 -8.30 30.35 -2.32
C GLU A 146 -7.47 29.13 -2.74
N ILE A 147 -8.11 27.96 -2.80
CA ILE A 147 -7.48 26.70 -3.18
C ILE A 147 -7.19 26.70 -4.68
N ASN A 148 -5.92 26.49 -5.05
CA ASN A 148 -5.54 26.19 -6.42
C ASN A 148 -5.36 24.69 -6.65
N PHE A 149 -5.37 24.28 -7.92
CA PHE A 149 -5.12 22.89 -8.31
C PHE A 149 -3.79 22.34 -7.79
N ASN A 150 -2.76 23.19 -7.73
CA ASN A 150 -1.47 22.82 -7.17
C ASN A 150 -1.57 22.43 -5.69
N ASP A 151 -2.37 23.13 -4.90
CA ASP A 151 -2.51 22.86 -3.46
C ASP A 151 -3.19 21.49 -3.21
N ILE A 152 -4.14 21.13 -4.07
CA ILE A 152 -4.76 19.81 -4.08
C ILE A 152 -3.72 18.73 -4.39
N PHE A 153 -2.90 18.95 -5.42
CA PHE A 153 -1.85 18.02 -5.82
C PHE A 153 -0.77 17.86 -4.74
N TYR A 154 -0.31 18.96 -4.14
CA TYR A 154 0.65 18.94 -3.03
C TYR A 154 0.09 18.23 -1.79
N SER A 155 -1.18 18.50 -1.44
CA SER A 155 -1.84 17.84 -0.32
C SER A 155 -1.91 16.33 -0.51
N LEU A 156 -2.22 15.86 -1.72
CA LEU A 156 -2.28 14.44 -2.04
C LEU A 156 -0.89 13.79 -1.97
N LEU A 157 0.14 14.47 -2.49
CA LEU A 157 1.52 13.99 -2.45
C LEU A 157 2.06 13.88 -1.04
N MET A 158 1.80 14.87 -0.18
CA MET A 158 2.29 14.87 1.21
C MET A 158 1.77 13.70 2.03
N GLN A 159 0.57 13.21 1.73
CA GLN A 159 -0.05 12.10 2.45
C GLN A 159 0.27 10.74 1.86
N TYR A 160 0.87 10.70 0.66
CA TYR A 160 1.26 9.48 -0.02
C TYR A 160 2.06 8.48 0.86
N PRO A 161 3.04 8.88 1.69
CA PRO A 161 3.78 7.97 2.54
C PRO A 161 2.90 7.32 3.62
N LYS A 162 1.93 8.06 4.16
CA LYS A 162 0.98 7.53 5.14
C LYS A 162 0.06 6.51 4.49
N TYR A 163 -0.38 6.75 3.26
CA TYR A 163 -1.20 5.82 2.48
C TYR A 163 -0.46 4.51 2.21
N VAL A 164 0.82 4.60 1.83
CA VAL A 164 1.70 3.44 1.59
C VAL A 164 1.92 2.64 2.87
N ASN A 165 2.16 3.31 4.00
CA ASN A 165 2.30 2.66 5.31
C ASN A 165 1.03 1.93 5.73
N ILE A 166 -0.14 2.55 5.59
CA ILE A 166 -1.42 1.92 5.94
C ILE A 166 -1.66 0.69 5.06
N LEU A 167 -1.39 0.77 3.75
CA LEU A 167 -1.51 -0.38 2.85
C LEU A 167 -0.53 -1.50 3.23
N SER A 168 0.72 -1.17 3.55
CA SER A 168 1.72 -2.14 4.01
C SER A 168 1.23 -2.90 5.24
N ILE A 169 0.72 -2.18 6.25
CA ILE A 169 0.15 -2.78 7.47
C ILE A 169 -1.06 -3.65 7.14
N LEU A 170 -1.95 -3.20 6.26
CA LEU A 170 -3.12 -3.97 5.85
C LEU A 170 -2.72 -5.28 5.16
N ILE A 171 -1.72 -5.25 4.27
CA ILE A 171 -1.19 -6.43 3.60
C ILE A 171 -0.63 -7.42 4.64
N TRP A 172 0.26 -6.95 5.54
CA TRP A 172 0.79 -7.78 6.61
C TRP A 172 -0.30 -8.37 7.52
N GLY A 173 -1.28 -7.55 7.91
CA GLY A 173 -2.41 -8.00 8.72
C GLY A 173 -3.27 -9.06 8.03
N THR A 174 -3.46 -8.95 6.71
CA THR A 174 -4.18 -9.98 5.95
C THR A 174 -3.40 -11.28 5.81
N ILE A 175 -2.07 -11.23 5.67
CA ILE A 175 -1.23 -12.43 5.60
C ILE A 175 -1.22 -13.15 6.94
N LEU A 176 -1.02 -12.42 8.04
CA LEU A 176 -1.07 -13.01 9.39
C LEU A 176 -2.41 -13.70 9.67
N ARG A 177 -3.52 -13.12 9.22
CA ARG A 177 -4.86 -13.73 9.35
C ARG A 177 -5.05 -14.97 8.47
N LEU A 178 -4.25 -15.16 7.42
CA LEU A 178 -4.31 -16.36 6.58
C LEU A 178 -3.45 -17.50 7.14
N VAL A 179 -2.40 -17.17 7.89
CA VAL A 179 -1.48 -18.14 8.51
C VAL A 179 -2.00 -18.65 9.86
N TYR A 180 -2.69 -17.81 10.62
CA TYR A 180 -3.27 -18.12 11.95
C TYR A 180 -4.79 -18.17 11.91
#